data_AF-A0A3M1EG77-F1
#
_entry.id   AF-A0A3M1EG77-F1
#
_cell.length_a   1.000
_cell.length_b   1.000
_cell.length_c   1.000
_cell.angle_alpha   90.00
_cell.angle_beta   90.00
_cell.angle_gamma   90.00
#
_symmetry.space_group_name_H-M   'P 1'
#
loop_
_entity.id
_entity.type
_entity.pdbx_description
1 polymer ?
#
loop_
_entity_poly.entity_id
_entity_poly.type
_entity_poly.pdbx_seq_one_letter_code
_entity_poly.pdbx_strand_id
1 'polypeptide(L)'
;RVCRRLIAERFPPSDWNIYLFQFSDGDNWSQGDTAECIRILQEDLLPQLNLFAYGQVESPYGSGQYIHDLEEPLGNDERVVLSVIEDRQSIPRAIKEFLSTGR
;
A
#
# COMPACT_ATOMS: atom_id res chain seq x y z
N ARG A 1 -1.54 6.07 10.21
CA ARG A 1 -1.57 6.06 11.70
C ARG A 1 -2.64 5.13 12.30
N VAL A 2 -3.89 5.12 11.82
CA VAL A 2 -4.96 4.25 12.36
C VAL A 2 -4.61 2.76 12.24
N CYS A 3 -4.16 2.32 11.06
CA CYS A 3 -3.74 0.93 10.82
C CYS A 3 -2.70 0.45 11.86
N ARG A 4 -1.65 1.24 12.11
CA ARG A 4 -0.63 0.95 13.14
C ARG A 4 -1.22 0.69 14.53
N ARG A 5 -2.21 1.48 14.94
CA ARG A 5 -2.90 1.29 16.24
C ARG A 5 -3.73 0.00 16.25
N LEU A 6 -4.47 -0.27 15.18
CA LEU A 6 -5.29 -1.49 15.06
C LEU A 6 -4.44 -2.75 15.13
N ILE A 7 -3.30 -2.78 14.46
CA ILE A 7 -2.36 -3.91 14.53
C ILE A 7 -1.92 -4.14 15.97
N ALA A 8 -1.41 -3.09 16.63
CA ALA A 8 -0.93 -3.18 18.01
C ALA A 8 -2.01 -3.62 19.02
N GLU A 9 -3.25 -3.16 18.84
CA GLU A 9 -4.33 -3.40 19.82
C GLU A 9 -5.12 -4.69 19.56
N ARG A 10 -5.21 -5.14 18.30
CA ARG A 10 -6.16 -6.19 17.90
C ARG A 10 -5.57 -7.31 17.05
N PHE A 11 -4.46 -7.06 16.36
CA PHE A 11 -3.87 -8.00 15.41
C PHE A 11 -2.35 -8.10 15.62
N PRO A 12 -1.88 -8.59 16.79
CA PRO A 12 -0.46 -8.72 17.03
C PRO A 12 0.18 -9.69 16.00
N PRO A 13 1.30 -9.33 15.36
CA PRO A 13 1.94 -10.16 14.33
C PRO A 13 2.42 -11.54 14.81
N SER A 14 2.52 -11.76 16.13
CA SER A 14 2.81 -13.08 16.70
C SER A 14 1.67 -14.09 16.48
N ASP A 15 0.45 -13.59 16.31
CA ASP A 15 -0.76 -14.39 16.30
C ASP A 15 -1.47 -14.33 14.93
N TRP A 16 -1.09 -13.38 14.07
CA TRP A 16 -1.77 -13.09 12.81
C TRP A 16 -0.79 -12.91 11.66
N ASN A 17 -1.16 -13.45 10.49
CA ASN A 17 -0.62 -12.98 9.22
C ASN A 17 -1.41 -11.73 8.78
N ILE A 18 -0.70 -10.64 8.49
CA ILE A 18 -1.32 -9.35 8.24
C ILE A 18 -1.05 -8.92 6.79
N TYR A 19 -2.13 -8.75 6.04
CA TYR A 19 -2.13 -8.31 4.65
C TYR A 19 -2.88 -6.98 4.56
N LEU A 20 -2.18 -5.91 4.17
CA LEU A 20 -2.74 -4.57 4.04
C LEU A 20 -2.99 -4.26 2.57
N PHE A 21 -4.24 -4.06 2.18
CA PHE A 21 -4.63 -3.62 0.85
C PHE A 21 -5.11 -2.17 0.93
N GLN A 22 -4.43 -1.27 0.23
CA GLN A 22 -4.80 0.13 0.13
C GLN A 22 -5.17 0.48 -1.31
N PHE A 23 -6.29 1.16 -1.49
CA PHE A 23 -6.74 1.69 -2.77
C PHE A 23 -6.98 3.19 -2.63
N SER A 24 -6.42 3.99 -3.54
CA SER A 24 -6.71 5.42 -3.64
C SER A 24 -6.39 5.94 -5.04
N ASP A 25 -6.78 7.18 -5.36
CA ASP A 25 -6.41 7.89 -6.60
C ASP A 25 -4.97 8.42 -6.62
N GLY A 26 -4.23 8.19 -5.54
CA GLY A 26 -2.81 8.55 -5.40
C GLY A 26 -2.56 10.01 -5.08
N ASP A 27 -3.60 10.80 -4.79
CA ASP A 27 -3.45 12.23 -4.50
C ASP A 27 -3.23 12.48 -3.00
N ASN A 28 -2.18 13.23 -2.67
CA ASN A 28 -1.83 13.62 -1.31
C ASN A 28 -1.84 15.15 -1.19
N TRP A 29 -2.29 15.65 -0.04
CA TRP A 29 -2.45 17.09 0.21
C TRP A 29 -1.15 17.90 0.10
N SER A 30 -0.02 17.30 0.46
CA SER A 30 1.28 17.95 0.37
C SER A 30 2.42 16.94 0.26
N GLN A 31 3.59 17.38 -0.22
CA GLN A 31 4.80 16.57 -0.22
C GLN A 31 5.23 16.16 1.21
N GLY A 32 4.94 17.00 2.21
CA GLY A 32 5.19 16.68 3.61
C GLY A 32 4.36 15.49 4.10
N ASP A 33 3.12 15.38 3.64
CA ASP A 33 2.24 14.26 3.97
C ASP A 33 2.71 12.96 3.30
N THR A 34 3.15 13.03 2.04
CA THR A 34 3.73 11.87 1.33
C THR A 34 4.93 11.30 2.09
N ALA A 35 5.89 12.16 2.46
CA ALA A 35 7.10 11.73 3.16
C ALA A 35 6.79 11.08 4.52
N GLU A 36 5.85 11.66 5.29
CA GLU A 36 5.42 11.09 6.57
C GLU A 36 4.68 9.75 6.39
N CYS A 37 3.84 9.62 5.36
CA CYS A 37 3.17 8.37 5.02
C CYS A 37 4.16 7.26 4.69
N ILE A 38 5.13 7.53 3.84
CA ILE A 38 6.19 6.58 3.47
C ILE A 38 7.00 6.18 4.72
N ARG A 39 7.39 7.15 5.54
CA ARG A 39 8.14 6.89 6.78
C ARG A 39 7.36 5.96 7.72
N ILE A 40 6.07 6.25 7.96
CA ILE A 40 5.22 5.37 8.79
C ILE A 40 5.09 3.99 8.17
N LEU A 41 4.88 3.91 6.86
CA LEU A 41 4.76 2.63 6.17
C LEU A 41 6.04 1.80 6.32
N GLN A 42 7.20 2.41 6.06
CA GLN A 42 8.50 1.75 6.07
C GLN A 42 8.97 1.36 7.48
N GLU A 43 8.91 2.29 8.43
CA GLU A 43 9.47 2.10 9.77
C GLU A 43 8.52 1.35 10.70
N ASP A 44 7.20 1.62 10.59
CA ASP A 44 6.24 1.06 11.54
C ASP A 44 5.43 -0.10 10.97
N LEU A 45 4.94 0.00 9.73
CA LEU A 45 3.96 -0.97 9.22
C LEU A 45 4.63 -2.18 8.57
N LEU A 46 5.50 -2.00 7.57
CA LEU A 46 6.12 -3.11 6.82
C LEU A 46 6.80 -4.18 7.70
N PRO A 47 7.47 -3.85 8.81
CA PRO A 47 8.03 -4.88 9.71
C PRO A 47 6.98 -5.79 10.36
N GLN A 48 5.72 -5.35 10.41
CA GLN A 48 4.59 -6.06 11.02
C GLN A 48 3.69 -6.75 9.98
N LEU A 49 3.91 -6.51 8.68
CA LEU A 49 3.06 -7.00 7.60
C LEU A 49 3.73 -8.17 6.87
N ASN A 50 2.91 -9.15 6.46
CA ASN A 50 3.30 -10.16 5.49
C ASN A 50 3.27 -9.56 4.07
N LEU A 51 2.34 -8.64 3.82
CA LEU A 51 2.18 -7.96 2.55
C LEU A 51 1.56 -6.57 2.72
N PHE A 52 2.07 -5.61 1.96
CA PHE A 52 1.45 -4.34 1.65
C PHE A 52 1.18 -4.27 0.14
N ALA A 53 -0.09 -4.17 -0.23
CA ALA A 53 -0.53 -4.03 -1.60
C ALA A 53 -1.18 -2.65 -1.80
N TYR A 54 -0.65 -1.87 -2.73
CA TYR A 54 -1.21 -0.59 -3.10
C TYR A 54 -1.76 -0.62 -4.53
N GLY A 55 -3.06 -0.35 -4.66
CA GLY A 55 -3.76 -0.22 -5.93
C GLY A 55 -4.10 1.24 -6.22
N GLN A 56 -3.38 1.89 -7.14
CA GLN A 56 -3.71 3.24 -7.54
C GLN A 56 -4.83 3.22 -8.59
N VAL A 57 -5.98 3.79 -8.25
CA VAL A 57 -7.16 3.86 -9.14
C VAL A 57 -7.05 5.12 -9.97
N GLU A 58 -7.17 4.99 -11.30
CA GLU A 58 -7.18 6.19 -12.14
C GLU A 58 -8.42 7.04 -11.91
N SER A 59 -8.21 8.35 -11.80
CA SER A 59 -9.27 9.34 -11.64
C SER A 59 -9.43 10.16 -12.91
N PRO A 60 -10.67 10.50 -13.34
CA PRO A 60 -10.91 11.39 -14.48
C PRO A 60 -10.27 12.77 -14.34
N TYR A 61 -9.93 13.19 -13.12
CA TYR A 61 -9.34 14.50 -12.81
C TYR A 61 -7.81 14.48 -12.74
N GLY A 62 -7.20 13.36 -13.12
CA GLY A 62 -5.77 13.09 -12.95
C GLY A 62 -5.52 12.23 -11.71
N SER A 63 -4.59 11.29 -11.85
CA SER A 63 -4.11 10.46 -10.76
C SER A 63 -2.92 11.13 -10.10
N GLY A 64 -2.80 11.00 -8.79
CA GLY A 64 -1.67 11.55 -8.07
C GLY A 64 -0.38 10.72 -8.26
N GLN A 65 0.70 11.18 -7.64
CA GLN A 65 2.04 10.61 -7.81
C GLN A 65 2.40 9.53 -6.77
N TYR A 66 1.47 9.20 -5.86
CA TYR A 66 1.82 8.41 -4.70
C TYR A 66 2.33 7.01 -5.02
N ILE A 67 1.86 6.36 -6.09
CA ILE A 67 2.43 5.06 -6.52
C ILE A 67 3.92 5.16 -6.87
N HIS A 68 4.36 6.25 -7.51
CA HIS A 68 5.75 6.48 -7.86
C HIS A 68 6.57 6.88 -6.62
N ASP A 69 5.98 7.69 -5.74
CA ASP A 69 6.58 8.05 -4.46
C ASP A 69 6.80 6.80 -3.56
N LEU A 70 5.96 5.77 -3.70
CA LEU A 70 6.14 4.47 -3.04
C LEU A 70 7.19 3.60 -3.74
N GLU A 71 7.21 3.59 -5.07
CA GLU A 71 8.09 2.75 -5.87
C GLU A 71 9.57 3.07 -5.64
N GLU A 72 9.94 4.36 -5.57
CA GLU A 72 11.33 4.79 -5.37
C GLU A 72 11.97 4.20 -4.08
N PRO A 73 11.37 4.35 -2.88
CA PRO A 73 11.94 3.81 -1.65
C PRO A 73 11.60 2.33 -1.38
N LEU A 74 10.49 1.79 -1.92
CA LEU A 74 9.94 0.51 -1.49
C LEU A 74 9.82 -0.54 -2.60
N GLY A 75 10.07 -0.20 -3.87
CA GLY A 75 9.84 -1.10 -5.01
C GLY A 75 10.66 -2.40 -5.01
N ASN A 76 11.74 -2.45 -4.23
CA ASN A 76 12.57 -3.67 -4.07
C ASN A 76 12.21 -4.50 -2.84
N ASP A 77 11.26 -4.05 -2.00
CA ASP A 77 10.82 -4.81 -0.84
C ASP A 77 9.83 -5.90 -1.27
N GLU A 78 10.16 -7.17 -1.06
CA GLU A 78 9.33 -8.31 -1.45
C GLU A 78 7.95 -8.33 -0.77
N ARG A 79 7.76 -7.57 0.32
CA ARG A 79 6.46 -7.41 0.99
C ARG A 79 5.59 -6.37 0.31
N VAL A 80 6.06 -5.68 -0.72
CA VAL A 80 5.36 -4.57 -1.37
C VAL A 80 4.92 -4.98 -2.77
N VAL A 81 3.65 -4.73 -3.09
CA VAL A 81 3.09 -4.88 -4.42
C VAL A 81 2.37 -3.60 -4.81
N LEU A 82 2.75 -3.03 -5.95
CA LEU A 82 2.15 -1.81 -6.49
C LEU A 82 1.43 -2.17 -7.79
N SER A 83 0.20 -1.72 -7.96
CA SER A 83 -0.58 -1.96 -9.18
C SER A 83 -1.40 -0.73 -9.56
N VAL A 84 -1.44 -0.42 -10.84
CA VAL A 84 -2.33 0.62 -11.40
C VAL A 84 -3.64 -0.02 -11.85
N ILE A 85 -4.75 0.61 -11.49
CA ILE A 85 -6.13 0.19 -11.80
C ILE A 85 -6.76 1.27 -12.68
N GLU A 86 -6.58 1.14 -13.98
CA GLU A 86 -7.08 2.08 -15.00
C GLU A 86 -8.62 2.10 -15.08
N ASP A 87 -9.26 0.94 -14.91
CA ASP A 87 -10.71 0.80 -15.03
C ASP A 87 -11.25 -0.39 -14.23
N ARG A 88 -12.56 -0.63 -14.33
CA ARG A 88 -13.22 -1.76 -13.65
C ARG A 88 -12.74 -3.12 -14.15
N GLN A 89 -12.28 -3.21 -15.40
CA GLN A 89 -11.84 -4.47 -16.01
C GLN A 89 -10.43 -4.86 -15.54
N SER A 90 -9.63 -3.90 -15.06
CA SER A 90 -8.30 -4.16 -14.51
C SER A 90 -8.30 -4.61 -13.04
N ILE A 91 -9.41 -4.48 -12.31
CA ILE A 91 -9.53 -4.92 -10.91
C ILE A 91 -9.12 -6.40 -10.72
N PRO A 92 -9.62 -7.37 -11.52
CA PRO A 92 -9.22 -8.77 -11.35
C PRO A 92 -7.72 -8.99 -11.55
N ARG A 93 -7.07 -8.22 -12.44
CA ARG A 93 -5.62 -8.26 -12.65
C ARG A 93 -4.89 -7.77 -11.40
N ALA A 94 -5.26 -6.62 -10.85
CA ALA A 94 -4.64 -6.07 -9.65
C ALA A 94 -4.77 -7.00 -8.44
N ILE A 95 -5.95 -7.60 -8.24
CA ILE A 95 -6.14 -8.59 -7.16
C ILE A 95 -5.25 -9.82 -7.38
N LYS A 96 -5.12 -10.31 -8.63
CA LYS A 96 -4.23 -11.43 -8.94
C LYS A 96 -2.77 -11.10 -8.66
N GLU A 97 -2.33 -9.88 -8.99
CA GLU A 97 -0.98 -9.40 -8.68
C GLU A 97 -0.75 -9.39 -7.16
N PHE A 98 -1.67 -8.81 -6.39
CA PHE A 98 -1.55 -8.74 -4.93
C PHE A 98 -1.47 -10.12 -4.26
N LEU A 99 -2.18 -11.11 -4.81
CA LEU A 99 -2.21 -12.47 -4.23
C LEU A 99 -1.13 -13.39 -4.80
N SER A 100 -0.34 -12.93 -5.78
CA SER A 100 0.69 -13.75 -6.43
C SER A 100 2.01 -13.84 -5.65
N THR A 101 2.24 -12.92 -4.70
CA THR A 101 3.52 -12.75 -4.00
C THR A 101 3.42 -12.95 -2.48
N GLY A 102 2.29 -13.46 -1.98
CA GLY A 102 2.11 -13.72 -0.54
C GLY A 102 2.99 -14.87 -0.04
N ARG A 103 3.78 -14.61 1.01
CA ARG A 103 4.36 -15.65 1.87
C ARG A 103 3.35 -16.13 2.91
#